data_AF-A0A2E2P1I9-F1
#
_entry.id   AF-A0A2E2P1I9-F1
#
_cell.length_a   1.000
_cell.length_b   1.000
_cell.length_c   1.000
_cell.angle_alpha   90.00
_cell.angle_beta   90.00
_cell.angle_gamma   90.00
#
_symmetry.space_group_name_H-M   'P 1'
#
loop_
_entity.id
_entity.type
_entity.pdbx_description
1 polymer ?
#
loop_
_entity_poly.entity_id
_entity_poly.type
_entity_poly.pdbx_seq_one_letter_code
_entity_poly.pdbx_strand_id
1 'polypeptide(L)'
;MITKERREEIKELVVKLSTDSLEFSASLSEKNDYRELRKMFVTSACTIGSNFWRMGSDPDFAEIGETARVCRGKAIRLGFLIRIIEEMKLSDPSELNHLKVQLEVLSDEFQKYVNLE
;
A
#
# COMPACT_ATOMS: atom_id res chain seq x y z
N MET A 1 -21.15 -5.40 5.84
CA MET A 1 -21.33 -5.94 4.48
C MET A 1 -20.59 -5.03 3.51
N ILE A 2 -19.67 -5.55 2.71
CA ILE A 2 -18.88 -4.77 1.75
C ILE A 2 -19.65 -4.72 0.43
N THR A 3 -19.97 -3.53 -0.07
CA THR A 3 -20.74 -3.36 -1.31
C THR A 3 -19.85 -3.50 -2.54
N LYS A 4 -20.46 -3.80 -3.70
CA LYS A 4 -19.75 -3.86 -4.98
C LYS A 4 -19.09 -2.52 -5.35
N GLU A 5 -19.81 -1.42 -5.13
CA GLU A 5 -19.32 -0.05 -5.35
C GLU A 5 -18.09 0.26 -4.50
N ARG A 6 -18.15 -0.05 -3.20
CA ARG A 6 -17.00 0.14 -2.30
C ARG A 6 -15.78 -0.68 -2.73
N ARG A 7 -15.98 -1.88 -3.27
CA ARG A 7 -14.88 -2.73 -3.77
C ARG A 7 -14.17 -2.09 -4.97
N GLU A 8 -14.89 -1.46 -5.90
CA GLU A 8 -14.27 -0.76 -7.03
C GLU A 8 -13.53 0.50 -6.56
N GLU A 9 -14.06 1.27 -5.61
CA GLU A 9 -13.34 2.42 -5.02
C GLU A 9 -12.00 2.01 -4.41
N ILE A 10 -11.99 0.90 -3.66
CA ILE A 10 -10.76 0.39 -3.04
C ILE A 10 -9.78 -0.11 -4.08
N LYS A 11 -10.28 -0.72 -5.16
CA LYS A 11 -9.44 -1.14 -6.29
C LYS A 11 -8.76 0.04 -6.96
N GLU A 12 -9.49 1.11 -7.22
CA GLU A 12 -8.92 2.36 -7.75
C GLU A 12 -7.89 2.95 -6.80
N LEU A 13 -8.17 2.96 -5.49
CA LEU A 13 -7.26 3.44 -4.47
C LEU A 13 -5.96 2.63 -4.39
N VAL A 14 -6.02 1.31 -4.50
CA VAL A 14 -4.86 0.42 -4.53
C VAL A 14 -3.99 0.66 -5.77
N VAL A 15 -4.62 0.86 -6.93
CA VAL A 15 -3.91 1.21 -8.17
C VAL A 15 -3.22 2.56 -8.00
N LYS A 16 -3.93 3.56 -7.48
CA LYS A 16 -3.38 4.89 -7.23
C LYS A 16 -2.18 4.85 -6.28
N LEU A 17 -2.29 4.16 -5.14
CA LEU A 17 -1.17 3.97 -4.21
C LEU A 17 0.07 3.38 -4.91
N SER A 18 -0.14 2.40 -5.78
CA SER A 18 0.95 1.74 -6.50
C SER A 18 1.64 2.70 -7.49
N THR A 19 0.86 3.49 -8.23
CA THR A 19 1.36 4.49 -9.18
C THR A 19 2.08 5.63 -8.47
N ASP A 20 1.42 6.25 -7.48
CA ASP A 20 1.98 7.37 -6.71
C ASP A 20 3.29 6.94 -6.00
N SER A 21 3.35 5.68 -5.52
CA SER A 21 4.57 5.14 -4.91
C SER A 21 5.72 4.93 -5.91
N LEU A 22 5.41 4.56 -7.15
CA LEU A 22 6.40 4.43 -8.22
C LEU A 22 6.95 5.79 -8.64
N GLU A 23 6.07 6.77 -8.83
CA GLU A 23 6.43 8.15 -9.19
C GLU A 23 7.30 8.79 -8.10
N PHE A 24 6.89 8.67 -6.84
CA PHE A 24 7.67 9.12 -5.70
C PHE A 24 9.03 8.41 -5.61
N SER A 25 9.08 7.09 -5.82
CA SER A 25 10.35 6.38 -5.84
C SER A 25 11.26 6.84 -6.98
N ALA A 26 10.72 7.27 -8.12
CA ALA A 26 11.51 7.80 -9.22
C ALA A 26 12.06 9.22 -8.93
N SER A 27 11.34 10.03 -8.14
CA SER A 27 11.79 11.37 -7.75
C SER A 27 12.90 11.35 -6.69
N LEU A 28 12.95 10.32 -5.84
CA LEU A 28 14.09 10.08 -4.95
C LEU A 28 15.38 9.86 -5.77
N SER A 29 16.37 10.74 -5.59
CA SER A 29 17.59 10.85 -6.42
C SER A 29 18.21 9.49 -6.79
N GLU A 30 18.65 9.34 -8.04
CA GLU A 30 19.24 8.11 -8.57
C GLU A 30 20.58 7.68 -7.96
N LYS A 31 21.13 8.43 -7.00
CA LYS A 31 22.34 8.04 -6.28
C LYS A 31 22.17 6.64 -5.66
N ASN A 32 23.19 5.80 -5.80
CA ASN A 32 23.18 4.41 -5.30
C ASN A 32 22.83 4.31 -3.81
N ASP A 33 23.05 5.38 -3.05
CA ASP A 33 22.87 5.47 -1.60
C ASP A 33 21.45 5.09 -1.12
N TYR A 34 20.43 5.20 -1.97
CA TYR A 34 19.02 4.91 -1.59
C TYR A 34 18.35 3.84 -2.46
N ARG A 35 19.12 3.09 -3.26
CA ARG A 35 18.57 2.06 -4.15
C ARG A 35 17.74 1.01 -3.41
N GLU A 36 18.23 0.51 -2.28
CA GLU A 36 17.53 -0.51 -1.49
C GLU A 36 16.28 0.05 -0.81
N LEU A 37 16.31 1.31 -0.34
CA LEU A 37 15.15 1.98 0.23
C LEU A 37 14.03 2.10 -0.82
N ARG A 38 14.36 2.61 -2.01
CA ARG A 38 13.44 2.71 -3.15
C ARG A 38 12.85 1.36 -3.54
N LYS A 39 13.69 0.33 -3.64
CA LYS A 39 13.26 -1.04 -3.94
C LYS A 39 12.26 -1.57 -2.90
N MET A 40 12.57 -1.41 -1.61
CA MET A 40 11.66 -1.83 -0.53
C MET A 40 10.34 -1.06 -0.55
N PHE A 41 10.40 0.23 -0.87
CA PHE A 41 9.24 1.11 -0.97
C PHE A 41 8.28 0.65 -2.06
N VAL A 42 8.76 0.59 -3.29
CA VAL A 42 7.98 0.15 -4.46
C VAL A 42 7.48 -1.28 -4.27
N THR A 43 8.34 -2.19 -3.82
CA THR A 43 7.93 -3.59 -3.60
C THR A 43 6.78 -3.69 -2.61
N SER A 44 6.79 -2.88 -1.55
CA SER A 44 5.71 -2.89 -0.55
C SER A 44 4.39 -2.41 -1.16
N ALA A 45 4.39 -1.30 -1.91
CA ALA A 45 3.21 -0.79 -2.60
C ALA A 45 2.64 -1.79 -3.64
N CYS A 46 3.48 -2.32 -4.53
CA CYS A 46 3.07 -3.28 -5.54
C CYS A 46 2.59 -4.62 -4.94
N THR A 47 3.12 -5.01 -3.77
CA THR A 47 2.64 -6.22 -3.08
C THR A 47 1.22 -6.05 -2.57
N ILE A 48 0.83 -4.85 -2.12
CA ILE A 48 -0.56 -4.53 -1.76
C ILE A 48 -1.45 -4.69 -2.99
N GLY A 49 -1.04 -4.11 -4.13
CA GLY A 49 -1.74 -4.23 -5.40
C GLY A 49 -2.01 -5.65 -5.86
N SER A 50 -0.96 -6.46 -5.94
CA SER A 50 -1.04 -7.85 -6.40
C SER A 50 -1.87 -8.74 -5.47
N ASN A 51 -1.74 -8.58 -4.15
CA ASN A 51 -2.52 -9.38 -3.20
C ASN A 51 -3.98 -8.94 -3.17
N PHE A 52 -4.28 -7.64 -3.24
CA PHE A 52 -5.66 -7.17 -3.33
C PHE A 52 -6.37 -7.70 -4.58
N TRP A 53 -5.67 -7.72 -5.73
CA TRP A 53 -6.24 -8.31 -6.94
C TRP A 53 -6.59 -9.79 -6.75
N ARG A 54 -5.70 -10.55 -6.09
CA ARG A 54 -5.93 -11.96 -5.77
C ARG A 54 -7.19 -12.16 -4.90
N MET A 55 -7.41 -11.29 -3.91
CA MET A 55 -8.65 -11.31 -3.10
C MET A 55 -9.92 -11.13 -3.93
N GLY A 56 -9.86 -10.39 -5.04
CA GLY A 56 -10.99 -10.18 -5.93
C GLY A 56 -11.35 -11.39 -6.79
N SER A 57 -10.40 -12.31 -7.00
CA SER A 57 -10.56 -13.54 -7.80
C SER A 57 -10.81 -14.80 -6.97
N ASP A 58 -10.62 -14.73 -5.65
CA ASP A 58 -10.67 -15.90 -4.76
C ASP A 58 -12.11 -16.22 -4.32
N PRO A 59 -12.61 -17.45 -4.56
CA PRO A 59 -13.91 -17.87 -4.07
C PRO A 59 -13.91 -18.27 -2.58
N ASP A 60 -12.75 -18.49 -1.95
CA ASP A 60 -12.66 -18.94 -0.55
C ASP A 60 -12.50 -17.77 0.44
N PHE A 61 -13.41 -17.68 1.42
CA PHE A 61 -13.38 -16.65 2.46
C PHE A 61 -12.15 -16.74 3.38
N ALA A 62 -11.63 -17.94 3.66
CA ALA A 62 -10.44 -18.09 4.50
C ALA A 62 -9.18 -17.55 3.81
N GLU A 63 -9.11 -17.60 2.49
CA GLU A 63 -7.99 -17.04 1.73
C GLU A 63 -8.10 -15.51 1.59
N ILE A 64 -9.31 -14.94 1.66
CA ILE A 64 -9.54 -13.49 1.65
C ILE A 64 -8.98 -12.83 2.91
N GLY A 65 -9.26 -13.37 4.10
CA GLY A 65 -8.80 -12.78 5.36
C GLY A 65 -7.27 -12.88 5.53
N GLU A 66 -6.67 -14.00 5.18
CA GLU A 66 -5.20 -14.16 5.12
C GLU A 66 -4.57 -13.16 4.14
N THR A 67 -5.11 -13.06 2.92
CA THR A 67 -4.57 -12.12 1.93
C THR A 67 -4.75 -10.67 2.36
N ALA A 68 -5.84 -10.33 3.05
CA ALA A 68 -6.04 -9.01 3.67
C ALA A 68 -5.01 -8.73 4.78
N ARG A 69 -4.67 -9.73 5.61
CA ARG A 69 -3.60 -9.62 6.61
C ARG A 69 -2.25 -9.31 5.96
N VAL A 70 -1.93 -9.97 4.84
CA VAL A 70 -0.73 -9.68 4.04
C VAL A 70 -0.75 -8.24 3.52
N CYS A 71 -1.85 -7.80 2.89
CA CYS A 71 -2.01 -6.42 2.40
C CYS A 71 -1.79 -5.40 3.52
N ARG A 72 -2.42 -5.61 4.69
CA ARG A 72 -2.27 -4.73 5.85
C ARG A 72 -0.84 -4.69 6.38
N GLY A 73 -0.17 -5.83 6.48
CA GLY A 73 1.24 -5.90 6.86
C GLY A 73 2.15 -5.11 5.92
N LYS A 74 1.87 -5.13 4.61
CA LYS A 74 2.58 -4.33 3.61
C LYS A 74 2.26 -2.83 3.70
N ALA A 75 1.01 -2.47 4.00
CA ALA A 75 0.63 -1.08 4.25
C ALA A 75 1.37 -0.49 5.45
N ILE A 76 1.45 -1.24 6.56
CA ILE A 76 2.23 -0.86 7.75
C ILE A 76 3.71 -0.69 7.42
N ARG A 77 4.28 -1.63 6.64
CA ARG A 77 5.68 -1.54 6.18
C ARG A 77 5.89 -0.30 5.31
N LEU A 78 4.99 0.01 4.38
CA LEU A 78 5.11 1.20 3.53
C LEU A 78 5.05 2.48 4.38
N GLY A 79 4.14 2.56 5.34
CA GLY A 79 4.07 3.69 6.29
C GLY A 79 5.32 3.83 7.17
N PHE A 80 5.99 2.73 7.52
CA PHE A 80 7.29 2.78 8.18
C PHE A 80 8.40 3.32 7.27
N LEU A 81 8.42 2.92 6.00
CA LEU A 81 9.39 3.44 5.02
C LEU A 81 9.18 4.93 4.75
N ILE A 82 7.93 5.40 4.66
CA ILE A 82 7.60 6.83 4.57
C ILE A 82 8.22 7.61 5.74
N ARG A 83 8.07 7.11 6.97
CA ARG A 83 8.68 7.76 8.15
C ARG A 83 10.19 7.82 8.08
N ILE A 84 10.86 6.75 7.63
CA ILE A 84 12.31 6.76 7.41
C ILE A 84 12.71 7.85 6.42
N ILE A 85 11.99 7.96 5.29
CA ILE A 85 12.25 8.97 4.25
C ILE A 85 12.12 10.39 4.83
N GLU A 86 11.09 10.64 5.64
CA GLU A 86 10.86 11.92 6.32
C GLU A 86 11.98 12.23 7.34
N GLU A 87 12.34 11.26 8.20
CA GLU A 87 13.39 11.41 9.21
C GLU A 87 14.77 11.65 8.58
N MET A 88 15.05 10.99 7.46
CA MET A 88 16.26 11.20 6.67
C MET A 88 16.23 12.47 5.82
N LYS A 89 15.10 13.22 5.83
CA LYS A 89 14.88 14.44 5.05
C LYS A 89 15.13 14.26 3.55
N LEU A 90 14.73 13.10 3.02
CA LEU A 90 14.90 12.76 1.60
C LEU A 90 13.81 13.34 0.70
N SER A 91 12.70 13.82 1.28
CA SER A 91 11.56 14.44 0.61
C SER A 91 10.83 15.38 1.58
N ASP A 92 10.06 16.33 1.06
CA ASP A 92 9.17 17.18 1.86
C ASP A 92 7.99 16.33 2.39
N PRO A 93 7.66 16.37 3.69
CA PRO A 93 6.53 15.62 4.25
C PRO A 93 5.18 15.84 3.53
N SER A 94 4.99 17.01 2.90
CA SER A 94 3.80 17.31 2.11
C SER A 94 3.69 16.48 0.84
N GLU A 95 4.83 16.12 0.22
CA GLU A 95 4.87 15.22 -0.94
C GLU A 95 4.44 13.80 -0.57
N LEU A 96 4.61 13.38 0.69
CA LEU A 96 4.26 12.03 1.15
C LEU A 96 2.85 11.96 1.79
N ASN A 97 2.19 13.10 1.99
CA ASN A 97 0.94 13.16 2.71
C ASN A 97 -0.19 12.38 2.01
N HIS A 98 -0.26 12.47 0.68
CA HIS A 98 -1.26 11.73 -0.09
C HIS A 98 -1.09 10.21 0.06
N LEU A 99 0.15 9.69 0.04
CA LEU A 99 0.43 8.27 0.26
C LEU A 99 0.02 7.81 1.66
N LYS A 100 0.26 8.64 2.70
CA LYS A 100 -0.16 8.35 4.07
C LYS A 100 -1.67 8.23 4.20
N VAL A 101 -2.42 9.17 3.61
CA VAL A 101 -3.89 9.14 3.61
C VAL A 101 -4.41 7.90 2.88
N GLN A 102 -3.85 7.56 1.72
CA GLN A 102 -4.22 6.35 0.98
C GLN A 102 -3.96 5.08 1.80
N LEU A 103 -2.80 4.99 2.48
CA LEU A 103 -2.43 3.86 3.32
C LEU A 103 -3.34 3.69 4.52
N GLU A 104 -3.74 4.77 5.17
CA GLU A 104 -4.68 4.74 6.30
C GLU A 104 -6.02 4.16 5.86
N VAL A 105 -6.61 4.69 4.80
CA VAL A 105 -7.88 4.21 4.24
C VAL A 105 -7.80 2.74 3.84
N LEU A 106 -6.72 2.33 3.17
CA LEU A 106 -6.53 0.93 2.77
C LEU A 106 -6.30 0.01 3.96
N SER A 107 -5.54 0.42 4.96
CA SER A 107 -5.29 -0.35 6.18
C SER A 107 -6.58 -0.62 6.94
N ASP A 108 -7.42 0.42 7.11
CA ASP A 108 -8.72 0.30 7.75
C ASP A 108 -9.66 -0.60 6.95
N GLU A 109 -9.63 -0.51 5.62
CA GLU A 109 -10.42 -1.38 4.78
C GLU A 109 -9.95 -2.85 4.87
N PHE A 110 -8.65 -3.12 4.78
CA PHE A 110 -8.11 -4.47 4.94
C PHE A 110 -8.48 -5.07 6.29
N GLN A 111 -8.46 -4.29 7.38
CA GLN A 111 -8.89 -4.78 8.69
C GLN A 111 -10.34 -5.29 8.69
N LYS A 112 -11.24 -4.70 7.90
CA LYS A 112 -12.61 -5.19 7.77
C LYS A 112 -12.65 -6.58 7.16
N TYR A 113 -11.85 -6.83 6.11
CA TYR A 113 -11.74 -8.15 5.49
C TYR A 113 -11.14 -9.19 6.44
N VAL A 114 -10.15 -8.80 7.26
CA VAL A 114 -9.58 -9.67 8.29
C VAL A 114 -10.63 -10.09 9.32
N ASN A 115 -11.53 -9.18 9.71
CA ASN A 115 -12.57 -9.45 10.70
C ASN A 115 -13.79 -10.20 10.13
N LEU A 116 -13.75 -10.68 8.88
CA LEU A 116 -14.78 -11.55 8.30
C LEU A 116 -14.56 -13.03 8.65
N GLU A 117 -13.37 -13.39 9.11
CA GLU A 117 -13.02 -14.71 9.70
C GLU A 117 -13.58 -14.83 11.13
#